data_AF-A0AAW2KAV1-F1
#
_entry.id   AF-A0AAW2KAV1-F1
#
_cell.length_a   1.000
_cell.length_b   1.000
_cell.length_c   1.000
_cell.angle_alpha   90.00
_cell.angle_beta   90.00
_cell.angle_gamma   90.00
#
_symmetry.space_group_name_H-M   'P 1'
#
loop_
_entity.id
_entity.type
_entity.pdbx_description
1 polymer ?
#
loop_
_entity_poly.entity_id
_entity_poly.type
_entity_poly.pdbx_seq_one_letter_code
_entity_poly.pdbx_strand_id
1 'polypeptide(L)'
;MYPFYKVVCVRDSELAGELFQIEVYSSESGAWRVSGEPFDSSASFQHGVYWNGSVHWINEEAEEILNTWTMLRPGAVDGYGYPYGRNVGYFGESCDHLHIIVSYDTETALDVYEMERDYSEWFVKYRVDRTAVAAAFPQMRYGHFSVFSLVRGKEECSFLLLRTPSKVVRVNLVCNTFEEIFYPRDALFNMYKSCQL
;
A
#
# COMPACT_ATOMS: atom_id res chain seq x y z
N MET A 1 3.51 -5.35 -29.93
CA MET A 1 4.14 -6.31 -29.01
C MET A 1 3.33 -6.25 -27.73
N TYR A 2 2.63 -7.33 -27.37
CA TYR A 2 1.84 -7.36 -26.13
C TYR A 2 2.79 -7.30 -24.92
N PRO A 3 2.41 -6.65 -23.80
CA PRO A 3 3.31 -6.55 -22.67
C PRO A 3 3.53 -7.94 -22.06
N PHE A 4 4.79 -8.33 -21.92
CA PHE A 4 5.15 -9.46 -21.08
C PHE A 4 5.00 -9.05 -19.61
N TYR A 5 4.41 -9.93 -18.81
CA TYR A 5 4.20 -9.72 -17.39
C TYR A 5 4.66 -10.94 -16.61
N LYS A 6 4.95 -10.70 -15.33
CA LYS A 6 5.26 -11.76 -14.37
C LYS A 6 4.23 -11.73 -13.26
N VAL A 7 3.92 -12.91 -12.72
CA VAL A 7 3.07 -13.05 -11.53
C VAL A 7 3.90 -13.73 -10.47
N VAL A 8 3.91 -13.17 -9.27
CA VAL A 8 4.58 -13.73 -8.10
C VAL A 8 3.54 -14.42 -7.23
N CYS A 9 3.79 -15.69 -6.91
CA CYS A 9 2.99 -16.48 -5.99
C CYS A 9 3.84 -16.84 -4.77
N VAL A 10 3.28 -16.69 -3.58
CA VAL A 10 3.84 -17.23 -2.34
C VAL A 10 2.92 -18.34 -1.89
N ARG A 11 3.49 -19.53 -1.66
CA ARG A 11 2.76 -20.73 -1.26
C ARG A 11 3.52 -21.48 -0.19
N ASP A 12 2.85 -22.44 0.45
CA ASP A 12 3.52 -23.37 1.36
C ASP A 12 4.56 -24.20 0.59
N SER A 13 5.72 -24.38 1.22
CA SER A 13 6.80 -25.19 0.71
C SER A 13 6.46 -26.67 0.85
N GLU A 14 6.86 -27.45 -0.16
CA GLU A 14 6.74 -28.92 -0.12
C GLU A 14 7.80 -29.57 0.78
N LEU A 15 8.86 -28.84 1.13
CA LEU A 15 9.96 -29.35 1.96
C LEU A 15 9.59 -29.39 3.45
N ALA A 16 8.86 -28.38 3.93
CA ALA A 16 8.36 -28.30 5.29
C ALA A 16 7.12 -27.40 5.33
N GLY A 17 6.06 -27.83 6.02
CA GLY A 17 4.78 -27.12 6.06
C GLY A 17 4.77 -25.78 6.81
N GLU A 18 5.90 -25.38 7.38
CA GLU A 18 6.10 -24.09 8.05
C GLU A 18 6.89 -23.10 7.20
N LEU A 19 7.45 -23.53 6.05
CA LEU A 19 8.22 -22.67 5.16
C LEU A 19 7.38 -22.24 3.96
N PHE A 20 7.67 -21.05 3.45
CA PHE A 20 7.11 -20.52 2.21
C PHE A 20 8.06 -20.72 1.04
N GLN A 21 7.49 -20.81 -0.16
CA GLN A 21 8.21 -20.84 -1.42
C GLN A 21 7.64 -19.79 -2.37
N ILE A 22 8.52 -19.04 -3.03
CA ILE A 22 8.12 -18.15 -4.12
C ILE A 22 8.18 -18.89 -5.45
N GLU A 23 7.13 -18.71 -6.26
CA GLU A 23 7.11 -19.06 -7.66
C GLU A 23 6.79 -17.85 -8.52
N VAL A 24 7.41 -17.80 -9.71
CA VAL A 24 7.23 -16.72 -10.67
C VAL A 24 6.74 -17.29 -11.99
N TYR A 25 5.56 -16.85 -12.41
CA TYR A 25 5.07 -17.03 -13.77
C TYR A 25 5.69 -15.99 -14.68
N SER A 26 6.07 -16.38 -15.90
CA SER A 26 6.40 -15.43 -16.98
C SER A 26 5.47 -15.67 -18.16
N SER A 27 4.77 -14.63 -18.62
CA SER A 27 3.92 -14.73 -19.82
C SER A 27 4.73 -14.89 -21.11
N GLU A 28 6.03 -14.59 -21.08
CA GLU A 28 6.94 -14.84 -22.19
C GLU A 28 7.19 -16.34 -22.41
N SER A 29 7.41 -17.09 -21.32
CA SER A 29 7.64 -18.53 -21.40
C SER A 29 6.36 -19.37 -21.18
N GLY A 30 5.27 -18.75 -20.72
CA GLY A 30 4.02 -19.43 -20.37
C GLY A 30 4.15 -20.44 -19.22
N ALA A 31 5.11 -20.24 -18.32
CA ALA A 31 5.48 -21.24 -17.31
C ALA A 31 5.77 -20.61 -15.94
N TRP A 32 5.46 -21.37 -14.89
CA TRP A 32 5.87 -21.10 -13.50
C TRP A 32 7.27 -21.65 -13.24
N ARG A 33 8.05 -20.92 -12.44
CA ARG A 33 9.38 -21.35 -11.99
C ARG A 33 9.55 -21.03 -10.51
N VAL A 34 10.12 -21.97 -9.78
CA VAL A 34 10.57 -21.75 -8.40
C VAL A 34 11.64 -20.66 -8.40
N SER A 35 11.53 -19.73 -7.46
CA SER A 35 12.47 -18.62 -7.28
C SER A 35 12.95 -18.57 -5.84
N GLY A 36 14.26 -18.66 -5.65
CA GLY A 36 14.88 -18.67 -4.33
C GLY A 36 14.66 -19.97 -3.56
N GLU A 37 15.30 -20.07 -2.41
CA GLU A 37 15.13 -21.17 -1.47
C GLU A 37 13.86 -20.96 -0.61
N PRO A 38 13.27 -22.02 -0.05
CA PRO A 38 12.20 -21.86 0.93
C PRO A 38 12.66 -21.03 2.12
N PHE A 39 11.74 -20.24 2.68
CA PHE A 39 12.03 -19.31 3.77
C PHE A 39 10.92 -19.32 4.82
N ASP A 40 11.29 -19.01 6.06
CA ASP A 40 10.35 -18.78 7.15
C ASP A 40 9.94 -17.29 7.15
N SER A 41 8.68 -17.00 7.46
CA SER A 41 8.15 -15.64 7.52
C SER A 41 6.82 -15.59 8.28
N SER A 42 6.62 -14.57 9.11
CA SER A 42 5.30 -14.24 9.67
C SER A 42 4.54 -13.20 8.85
N ALA A 43 5.04 -12.83 7.67
CA ALA A 43 4.44 -11.77 6.87
C ALA A 43 3.06 -12.13 6.30
N SER A 44 2.19 -11.12 6.18
CA SER A 44 0.93 -11.28 5.46
C SER A 44 1.16 -11.13 3.96
N PHE A 45 1.01 -12.23 3.22
CA PHE A 45 1.21 -12.23 1.77
C PHE A 45 0.00 -11.73 0.96
N GLN A 46 -1.04 -11.21 1.63
CA GLN A 46 -2.29 -10.80 0.98
C GLN A 46 -2.16 -9.55 0.09
N HIS A 47 -1.22 -8.65 0.41
CA HIS A 47 -1.13 -7.32 -0.23
C HIS A 47 0.32 -7.00 -0.65
N GLY A 48 0.81 -7.67 -1.69
CA GLY A 48 2.13 -7.41 -2.26
C GLY A 48 2.15 -6.18 -3.19
N VAL A 49 3.19 -5.34 -3.07
CA VAL A 49 3.37 -4.13 -3.88
C VAL A 49 4.69 -4.19 -4.64
N TYR A 50 4.63 -4.08 -5.97
CA TYR A 50 5.83 -4.00 -6.80
C TYR A 50 6.35 -2.56 -6.84
N TRP A 51 7.62 -2.37 -6.48
CA TRP A 51 8.28 -1.07 -6.53
C TRP A 51 9.79 -1.27 -6.61
N ASN A 52 10.54 -0.36 -7.25
CA ASN A 52 12.02 -0.38 -7.25
C ASN A 52 12.65 -1.76 -7.56
N GLY A 53 12.09 -2.48 -8.54
CA GLY A 53 12.60 -3.78 -8.97
C GLY A 53 12.16 -4.99 -8.14
N SER A 54 11.47 -4.78 -7.01
CA SER A 54 11.11 -5.84 -6.05
C SER A 54 9.63 -5.84 -5.67
N VAL A 55 9.10 -7.00 -5.25
CA VAL A 55 7.78 -7.06 -4.60
C VAL A 55 7.97 -6.94 -3.10
N HIS A 56 7.14 -6.14 -2.45
CA HIS A 56 7.18 -5.83 -1.03
C HIS A 56 5.91 -6.32 -0.36
N TRP A 57 6.03 -6.92 0.82
CA TRP A 57 4.92 -7.28 1.69
C TRP A 57 5.14 -6.69 3.07
N ILE A 58 4.04 -6.40 3.74
CA ILE A 58 4.06 -5.95 5.13
C ILE A 58 4.03 -7.16 6.04
N ASN A 59 4.98 -7.19 6.96
CA ASN A 59 4.92 -8.07 8.11
C ASN A 59 4.33 -7.29 9.29
N GLU A 60 3.08 -7.59 9.65
CA GLU A 60 2.40 -6.94 10.78
C GLU A 60 2.94 -7.41 12.14
N GLU A 61 3.49 -8.63 12.22
CA GLU A 61 4.02 -9.18 13.48
C GLU A 61 5.46 -8.73 13.75
N ALA A 62 6.30 -8.67 12.71
CA ALA A 62 7.69 -8.24 12.81
C ALA A 62 7.89 -6.74 12.54
N GLU A 63 6.86 -6.04 12.05
CA GLU A 63 6.93 -4.63 11.65
C GLU A 63 8.01 -4.36 10.60
N GLU A 64 8.23 -5.33 9.70
CA GLU A 64 9.28 -5.35 8.68
C GLU A 64 8.68 -5.39 7.27
N ILE A 65 9.45 -4.93 6.27
CA ILE A 65 9.08 -5.08 4.86
C ILE A 65 9.86 -6.25 4.30
N LEU A 66 9.15 -7.32 3.98
CA LEU A 66 9.73 -8.43 3.25
C LEU A 66 9.76 -8.07 1.77
N ASN A 67 10.92 -8.17 1.12
CA ASN A 67 11.00 -8.10 -0.33
C ASN A 67 11.53 -9.39 -0.94
N THR A 68 11.34 -9.54 -2.25
CA THR A 68 11.72 -10.76 -3.01
C THR A 68 13.18 -11.16 -2.94
N TRP A 69 14.08 -10.29 -2.46
CA TRP A 69 15.52 -10.57 -2.36
C TRP A 69 16.08 -10.48 -0.94
N THR A 70 15.38 -9.83 0.00
CA THR A 70 15.87 -9.50 1.34
C THR A 70 14.70 -9.14 2.27
N MET A 71 14.83 -9.49 3.55
CA MET A 71 14.07 -8.78 4.59
C MET A 71 14.71 -7.40 4.74
N LEU A 72 13.99 -6.36 4.37
CA LEU A 72 14.40 -5.01 4.73
C LEU A 72 13.82 -4.75 6.12
N ARG A 73 14.69 -4.86 7.12
CA ARG A 73 14.48 -4.15 8.36
C ARG A 73 14.52 -2.67 7.99
N PRO A 74 13.41 -1.92 8.14
CA PRO A 74 13.54 -0.49 8.25
C PRO A 74 14.58 -0.28 9.34
N GLY A 75 15.69 0.38 9.03
CA GLY A 75 16.78 0.57 9.98
C GLY A 75 16.17 1.00 11.31
N ALA A 76 16.63 0.41 12.41
CA ALA A 76 16.25 0.82 13.76
C ALA A 76 16.74 2.26 13.95
N VAL A 77 15.96 3.22 13.46
CA VAL A 77 16.11 4.63 13.75
C VAL A 77 15.26 4.84 14.99
N ASP A 78 15.95 4.71 16.11
CA ASP A 78 15.61 5.36 17.36
C ASP A 78 14.96 6.73 17.11
N GLY A 79 13.66 6.81 17.41
CA GLY A 79 12.93 8.06 17.47
C GLY A 79 11.73 8.18 16.54
N TYR A 80 11.88 8.03 15.21
CA TYR A 80 10.83 8.46 14.26
C TYR A 80 10.84 7.78 12.85
N GLY A 81 11.31 6.54 12.70
CA GLY A 81 11.58 5.95 11.36
C GLY A 81 10.65 4.87 10.79
N TYR A 82 9.77 4.27 11.59
CA TYR A 82 8.71 3.35 11.12
C TYR A 82 7.47 3.55 11.98
N PRO A 83 6.25 3.50 11.41
CA PRO A 83 5.04 3.65 12.20
C PRO A 83 4.74 2.40 13.05
N TYR A 84 5.50 2.26 14.13
CA TYR A 84 5.55 1.14 15.07
C TYR A 84 4.19 0.84 15.73
N GLY A 85 3.77 -0.43 15.78
CA GLY A 85 2.56 -0.90 16.47
C GLY A 85 1.21 -0.39 15.92
N ARG A 86 1.12 -0.07 14.61
CA ARG A 86 -0.04 0.60 14.00
C ARG A 86 -0.76 -0.27 12.99
N ASN A 87 -2.08 -0.12 12.93
CA ASN A 87 -2.88 -0.74 11.88
C ASN A 87 -2.58 -0.03 10.55
N VAL A 88 -2.05 -0.79 9.58
CA VAL A 88 -1.73 -0.25 8.26
C VAL A 88 -3.02 -0.05 7.48
N GLY A 89 -3.40 1.20 7.30
CA GLY A 89 -4.61 1.58 6.57
C GLY A 89 -4.45 1.55 5.05
N TYR A 90 -3.22 1.63 4.55
CA TYR A 90 -2.88 1.54 3.14
C TYR A 90 -1.40 1.23 2.93
N PHE A 91 -1.12 0.37 1.95
CA PHE A 91 0.22 0.12 1.42
C PHE A 91 0.14 0.00 -0.10
N GLY A 92 0.90 0.81 -0.83
CA GLY A 92 0.78 0.85 -2.28
C GLY A 92 1.83 1.70 -2.95
N GLU A 93 1.99 1.48 -4.24
CA GLU A 93 2.89 2.25 -5.11
C GLU A 93 2.07 3.25 -5.93
N SER A 94 2.62 4.45 -6.12
CA SER A 94 2.05 5.44 -7.03
C SER A 94 3.15 6.32 -7.66
N CYS A 95 3.29 6.23 -8.99
CA CYS A 95 4.26 6.98 -9.80
C CYS A 95 5.73 6.75 -9.42
N ASP A 96 6.14 5.49 -9.27
CA ASP A 96 7.46 5.03 -8.83
C ASP A 96 7.81 5.43 -7.40
N HIS A 97 6.80 5.58 -6.54
CA HIS A 97 6.98 5.85 -5.10
C HIS A 97 6.18 4.89 -4.25
N LEU A 98 6.82 4.28 -3.26
CA LEU A 98 6.17 3.41 -2.29
C LEU A 98 5.63 4.22 -1.12
N HIS A 99 4.37 3.98 -0.78
CA HIS A 99 3.64 4.72 0.24
C HIS A 99 3.04 3.79 1.30
N ILE A 100 3.06 4.25 2.54
CA ILE A 100 2.31 3.63 3.64
C ILE A 100 1.50 4.70 4.38
N ILE A 101 0.28 4.34 4.74
CA ILE A 101 -0.57 5.15 5.61
C ILE A 101 -0.92 4.30 6.81
N VAL A 102 -0.58 4.84 7.97
CA VAL A 102 -0.89 4.23 9.25
C VAL A 102 -1.94 5.05 9.96
N SER A 103 -2.87 4.37 10.61
CA SER A 103 -3.93 5.04 11.36
C SER A 103 -3.72 4.87 12.86
N TYR A 104 -3.98 5.94 13.60
CA TYR A 104 -4.20 5.89 15.04
C TYR A 104 -5.63 6.27 15.36
N ASP A 105 -6.23 5.61 16.34
CA ASP A 105 -7.58 5.97 16.81
C ASP A 105 -7.61 7.34 17.52
N THR A 106 -6.47 7.82 17.99
CA THR A 106 -6.34 9.05 18.77
C THR A 106 -5.74 10.24 18.02
N GLU A 107 -5.18 10.04 16.82
CA GLU A 107 -4.57 11.14 16.08
C GLU A 107 -5.57 11.95 15.27
N THR A 108 -5.38 13.27 15.32
CA THR A 108 -6.15 14.26 14.55
C THR A 108 -5.72 14.33 13.08
N ALA A 109 -4.62 13.67 12.70
CA ALA A 109 -4.08 13.66 11.36
C ALA A 109 -3.93 12.24 10.79
N LEU A 110 -3.90 12.15 9.48
CA LEU A 110 -3.59 10.96 8.70
C LEU A 110 -2.31 11.26 7.92
N ASP A 111 -1.20 10.66 8.37
CA ASP A 111 0.12 10.85 7.76
C ASP A 111 0.34 9.85 6.64
N VAL A 112 0.74 10.38 5.48
CA VAL A 112 1.12 9.61 4.31
C VAL A 112 2.63 9.59 4.22
N TYR A 113 3.22 8.43 4.48
CA TYR A 113 4.65 8.23 4.41
C TYR A 113 5.06 7.80 3.00
N GLU A 114 6.28 8.17 2.63
CA GLU A 114 6.95 7.77 1.40
C GLU A 114 8.32 7.19 1.75
N MET A 115 8.70 6.09 1.09
CA MET A 115 10.00 5.47 1.26
C MET A 115 11.00 6.08 0.28
N GLU A 116 12.17 6.44 0.78
CA GLU A 116 13.29 6.85 -0.06
C GLU A 116 13.74 5.72 -0.99
N ARG A 117 14.18 6.08 -2.20
CA ARG A 117 14.45 5.10 -3.28
C ARG A 117 15.61 4.15 -2.97
N ASP A 118 16.51 4.55 -2.11
CA ASP A 118 17.63 3.73 -1.63
C ASP A 118 17.27 2.89 -0.40
N TYR A 119 15.98 2.85 -0.03
CA TYR A 119 15.45 2.18 1.15
C TYR A 119 16.00 2.72 2.49
N SER A 120 16.53 3.94 2.51
CA SER A 120 17.16 4.50 3.71
C SER A 120 16.15 4.89 4.80
N GLU A 121 15.04 5.54 4.45
CA GLU A 121 14.09 6.04 5.43
C GLU A 121 12.65 6.21 4.90
N TRP A 122 11.70 6.17 5.83
CA TRP A 122 10.34 6.64 5.62
C TRP A 122 10.21 8.09 6.07
N PHE A 123 9.65 8.96 5.24
CA PHE A 123 9.38 10.34 5.60
C PHE A 123 7.91 10.70 5.35
N VAL A 124 7.36 11.62 6.15
CA VAL A 124 5.99 12.12 5.96
C VAL A 124 5.96 13.03 4.73
N LYS A 125 5.31 12.57 3.67
CA LYS A 125 5.15 13.32 2.43
C LYS A 125 3.94 14.25 2.48
N TYR A 126 2.82 13.75 2.99
CA TYR A 126 1.57 14.49 3.11
C TYR A 126 0.96 14.27 4.49
N ARG A 127 0.23 15.27 4.97
CA ARG A 127 -0.50 15.22 6.23
C ARG A 127 -1.92 15.70 6.00
N VAL A 128 -2.90 14.82 6.21
CA VAL A 128 -4.33 15.13 6.06
C VAL A 128 -4.96 15.34 7.42
N ASP A 129 -5.65 16.45 7.60
CA ASP A 129 -6.36 16.75 8.85
C ASP A 129 -7.68 15.96 8.92
N ARG A 130 -7.73 14.96 9.82
CA ARG A 130 -8.92 14.12 10.02
C ARG A 130 -10.06 14.90 10.65
N THR A 131 -9.77 15.95 11.41
CA THR A 131 -10.81 16.82 11.98
C THR A 131 -11.48 17.65 10.89
N ALA A 132 -10.72 18.15 9.91
CA ALA A 132 -11.25 18.83 8.74
C ALA A 132 -12.10 17.88 7.86
N VAL A 133 -11.61 16.65 7.62
CA VAL A 133 -12.38 15.61 6.92
C VAL A 133 -13.68 15.31 7.68
N ALA A 134 -13.62 15.14 9.00
CA ALA A 134 -14.78 14.86 9.84
C ALA A 134 -15.74 16.05 10.00
N ALA A 135 -15.26 17.28 9.79
CA ALA A 135 -16.09 18.48 9.74
C ALA A 135 -16.84 18.58 8.41
N ALA A 136 -16.16 18.33 7.29
CA ALA A 136 -16.76 18.30 5.95
C ALA A 136 -17.70 17.09 5.76
N PHE A 137 -17.35 15.94 6.35
CA PHE A 137 -18.08 14.68 6.25
C PHE A 137 -18.32 14.08 7.64
N PRO A 138 -19.37 14.52 8.36
CA PRO A 138 -19.65 14.06 9.72
C PRO A 138 -19.80 12.54 9.88
N GLN A 139 -20.18 11.82 8.83
CA GLN A 139 -20.25 10.35 8.81
C GLN A 139 -18.89 9.65 8.92
N MET A 140 -17.79 10.37 8.66
CA MET A 140 -16.42 9.88 8.82
C MET A 140 -15.85 10.15 10.21
N ARG A 141 -16.63 10.75 11.12
CA ARG A 141 -16.25 10.92 12.52
C ARG A 141 -15.96 9.55 13.13
N TYR A 142 -14.94 9.51 13.99
CA TYR A 142 -14.46 8.29 14.66
C TYR A 142 -13.85 7.21 13.74
N GLY A 143 -13.41 7.57 12.53
CA GLY A 143 -12.64 6.65 11.69
C GLY A 143 -13.48 5.62 10.92
N HIS A 144 -14.76 5.90 10.68
CA HIS A 144 -15.64 5.06 9.82
C HIS A 144 -15.33 5.21 8.32
N PHE A 145 -14.05 5.13 7.95
CA PHE A 145 -13.60 5.13 6.57
C PHE A 145 -12.32 4.31 6.45
N SER A 146 -12.08 3.74 5.27
CA SER A 146 -10.79 3.16 4.91
C SER A 146 -10.16 3.96 3.77
N VAL A 147 -8.83 3.93 3.69
CA VAL A 147 -8.15 4.45 2.49
C VAL A 147 -8.35 3.44 1.38
N PHE A 148 -8.94 3.87 0.28
CA PHE A 148 -9.18 3.04 -0.90
C PHE A 148 -8.01 3.08 -1.88
N SER A 149 -7.45 4.28 -2.10
CA SER A 149 -6.33 4.47 -3.03
C SER A 149 -5.62 5.79 -2.77
N LEU A 150 -4.32 5.80 -3.06
CA LEU A 150 -3.51 7.00 -3.17
C LEU A 150 -3.13 7.19 -4.64
N VAL A 151 -3.38 8.39 -5.15
CA VAL A 151 -3.00 8.76 -6.52
C VAL A 151 -2.04 9.93 -6.44
N ARG A 152 -0.78 9.69 -6.84
CA ARG A 152 0.23 10.73 -6.98
C ARG A 152 0.00 11.45 -8.30
N GLY A 153 -0.08 12.78 -8.23
CA GLY A 153 -0.14 13.65 -9.39
C GLY A 153 1.14 14.49 -9.54
N LYS A 154 1.25 15.24 -10.63
CA LYS A 154 2.23 16.33 -10.71
C LYS A 154 1.76 17.47 -9.81
N GLU A 155 2.66 18.04 -9.01
CA GLU A 155 2.38 19.18 -8.13
C GLU A 155 1.14 18.96 -7.24
N GLU A 156 0.14 19.85 -7.33
CA GLU A 156 -1.07 19.88 -6.50
C GLU A 156 -2.12 18.82 -6.86
N CYS A 157 -1.84 17.93 -7.81
CA CYS A 157 -2.80 16.94 -8.28
C CYS A 157 -2.80 15.62 -7.49
N SER A 158 -2.01 15.50 -6.42
CA SER A 158 -2.01 14.30 -5.58
C SER A 158 -3.27 14.25 -4.71
N PHE A 159 -3.93 13.10 -4.60
CA PHE A 159 -5.12 12.93 -3.79
C PHE A 159 -5.26 11.53 -3.18
N LEU A 160 -6.00 11.44 -2.09
CA LEU A 160 -6.49 10.19 -1.50
C LEU A 160 -7.95 9.96 -1.86
N LEU A 161 -8.31 8.69 -2.02
CA LEU A 161 -9.69 8.25 -2.03
C LEU A 161 -10.00 7.58 -0.70
N LEU A 162 -10.88 8.20 0.08
CA LEU A 162 -11.40 7.65 1.34
C LEU A 162 -12.75 7.01 1.06
N ARG A 163 -12.92 5.75 1.46
CA ARG A 163 -14.15 4.99 1.26
C ARG A 163 -14.91 4.83 2.57
N THR A 164 -16.21 5.09 2.51
CA THR A 164 -17.17 4.72 3.56
C THR A 164 -18.11 3.65 3.02
N PRO A 165 -19.02 3.08 3.85
CA PRO A 165 -20.04 2.17 3.35
C PRO A 165 -20.96 2.76 2.26
N SER A 166 -21.10 4.09 2.19
CA SER A 166 -22.08 4.75 1.31
C SER A 166 -21.47 5.60 0.19
N LYS A 167 -20.19 6.00 0.28
CA LYS A 167 -19.58 6.91 -0.70
C LYS A 167 -18.05 6.80 -0.73
N VAL A 168 -17.47 7.43 -1.74
CA VAL A 168 -16.02 7.69 -1.83
C VAL A 168 -15.82 9.20 -1.78
N VAL A 169 -14.84 9.65 -1.02
CA VAL A 169 -14.44 11.05 -0.93
C VAL A 169 -13.02 11.18 -1.41
N ARG A 170 -12.81 12.13 -2.31
CA ARG A 170 -11.49 12.55 -2.76
C ARG A 170 -10.98 13.65 -1.85
N VAL A 171 -9.76 13.47 -1.36
CA VAL A 171 -9.04 14.44 -0.55
C VAL A 171 -7.80 14.87 -1.30
N ASN A 172 -7.72 16.12 -1.70
CA ASN A 172 -6.49 16.66 -2.28
C ASN A 172 -5.40 16.73 -1.20
N LEU A 173 -4.26 16.11 -1.47
CA LEU A 173 -3.16 15.97 -0.50
C LEU A 173 -2.32 17.23 -0.31
N VAL A 174 -2.46 18.22 -1.21
CA VAL A 174 -1.67 19.46 -1.18
C VAL A 174 -2.49 20.62 -0.64
N CYS A 175 -3.66 20.88 -1.21
CA CYS A 175 -4.53 21.97 -0.75
C CYS A 175 -5.55 21.54 0.32
N ASN A 176 -5.57 20.25 0.70
CA ASN A 176 -6.45 19.69 1.72
C ASN A 176 -7.94 20.00 1.46
N THR A 177 -8.31 20.07 0.17
CA THR A 177 -9.69 20.24 -0.28
C THR A 177 -10.36 18.89 -0.45
N PHE A 178 -11.69 18.88 -0.31
CA PHE A 178 -12.45 17.65 -0.32
C PHE A 178 -13.58 17.68 -1.35
N GLU A 179 -13.76 16.57 -2.04
CA GLU A 179 -14.77 16.39 -3.08
C GLU A 179 -15.45 15.03 -2.90
N GLU A 180 -16.78 15.00 -2.87
CA GLU A 180 -17.52 13.75 -2.84
C GLU A 180 -17.59 13.15 -4.25
N ILE A 181 -17.10 11.92 -4.40
CA ILE A 181 -17.24 11.15 -5.63
C ILE A 181 -18.36 10.13 -5.43
N PHE A 182 -19.50 10.40 -6.06
CA PHE A 182 -20.64 9.49 -6.03
C PHE A 182 -20.42 8.32 -6.99
N TYR A 183 -20.46 7.09 -6.49
CA TYR A 183 -20.48 5.89 -7.33
C TYR A 183 -21.77 5.11 -7.05
N PRO A 184 -22.65 4.92 -8.04
CA PRO A 184 -23.61 3.82 -8.01
C PRO A 184 -22.81 2.51 -7.85
N ARG A 185 -23.36 1.54 -7.12
CA ARG A 185 -22.70 0.28 -6.74
C ARG A 185 -22.04 -0.52 -7.88
N ASP A 186 -22.30 -0.18 -9.14
CA ASP A 186 -21.83 -0.89 -10.34
C ASP A 186 -20.52 -0.34 -10.95
N ALA A 187 -19.99 0.81 -10.50
CA ALA A 187 -18.88 1.48 -11.18
C ALA A 187 -17.46 0.99 -10.79
N LEU A 188 -17.31 0.24 -9.70
CA LEU A 188 -16.00 -0.25 -9.22
C LEU A 188 -15.30 -1.17 -10.23
N PHE A 189 -16.04 -1.89 -11.08
CA PHE A 189 -15.45 -2.77 -12.09
C PHE A 189 -14.74 -2.02 -13.23
N ASN A 190 -15.06 -0.75 -13.48
CA ASN A 190 -14.56 -0.02 -14.65
C ASN A 190 -13.29 0.80 -14.37
N MET A 191 -13.03 1.21 -13.12
CA MET A 191 -11.84 2.02 -12.80
C MET A 191 -10.54 1.20 -12.80
N TYR A 192 -10.60 -0.09 -12.46
CA TYR A 192 -9.48 -1.02 -12.61
C TYR A 192 -9.05 -1.22 -14.07
N LYS A 193 -9.97 -1.03 -15.03
CA LYS A 193 -9.66 -1.14 -16.47
C LYS A 193 -9.04 0.12 -17.07
N SER A 194 -9.21 1.29 -16.45
CA SER A 194 -8.70 2.55 -17.00
C SER A 194 -7.33 2.98 -16.49
N CYS A 195 -6.85 2.38 -15.39
CA CYS A 195 -5.49 2.64 -14.86
C CYS A 195 -4.48 1.54 -15.21
N GLN A 196 -4.89 0.53 -15.99
CA GLN A 196 -3.99 -0.45 -16.62
C GLN A 196 -3.98 -0.23 -18.14
N LEU A 197 -3.43 0.90 -18.59
CA LEU A 197 -2.94 1.11 -19.95
C LEU A 197 -1.68 1.98 -19.92
#